data_AF-A0A497E832-F1
#
_entry.id   AF-A0A497E832-F1
#
_cell.length_a   1.000
_cell.length_b   1.000
_cell.length_c   1.000
_cell.angle_alpha   90.00
_cell.angle_beta   90.00
_cell.angle_gamma   90.00
#
_symmetry.space_group_name_H-M   'P 1'
#
loop_
_entity.id
_entity.type
_entity.pdbx_description
1 polymer ?
#
loop_
_entity_poly.entity_id
_entity_poly.type
_entity_poly.pdbx_seq_one_letter_code
_entity_poly.pdbx_strand_id
1 'polypeptide(L)'
;PLAAYSQFLWPEVLHLFLALAALWILVVRRDSPLWLALAGIALGLALLTKSLLGPFVPVLLVATFFGDREPRRVFRLAVVVAAIVVVIGPVIGLQYSRIGIPVIADSSAFNVWVGLNDRGVKSFDEPVAGKAYREFWEGEGTFAERNARVRRKSLQLVQERGIGSVLRAQFRRQYTRLFDKDSYLTEQVPGGAAVEQGSGYVSLGPRLSAGVRIVSYGTYALLLLTAPLGFLAWPFAERRWPRVLLLFLLYNLALFLVLHVKSRYRIQLLPVFFLGSSAAIAWFEAGFTGRISLGTVKGRIASACALSVVLLYLAF
;
A
#
# COMPACT_ATOMS: atom_id res chain seq x y z
N PRO A 1 9.46 -12.58 -5.25
CA PRO A 1 8.21 -12.11 -4.61
C PRO A 1 7.14 -11.57 -5.60
N LEU A 2 7.49 -10.60 -6.47
CA LEU A 2 6.51 -9.99 -7.38
C LEU A 2 5.84 -11.01 -8.33
N ALA A 3 6.64 -11.89 -8.93
CA ALA A 3 6.15 -12.97 -9.81
C ALA A 3 5.22 -13.95 -9.08
N ALA A 4 5.39 -14.15 -7.78
CA ALA A 4 4.46 -14.95 -6.99
C ALA A 4 3.17 -14.16 -6.68
N TYR A 5 3.29 -12.87 -6.38
CA TYR A 5 2.11 -12.03 -6.15
C TYR A 5 1.20 -11.93 -7.37
N SER A 6 1.74 -11.91 -8.59
CA SER A 6 0.94 -11.96 -9.83
C SER A 6 0.19 -13.27 -10.05
N GLN A 7 0.54 -14.34 -9.31
CA GLN A 7 -0.14 -15.63 -9.37
C GLN A 7 -1.19 -15.78 -8.25
N PHE A 8 -1.19 -14.90 -7.25
CA PHE A 8 -2.22 -14.92 -6.23
C PHE A 8 -3.45 -14.14 -6.70
N LEU A 9 -4.62 -14.78 -6.62
CA LEU A 9 -5.93 -14.19 -6.93
C LEU A 9 -6.37 -13.24 -5.81
N TRP A 10 -5.60 -12.17 -5.61
CA TRP A 10 -5.84 -11.17 -4.59
C TRP A 10 -6.36 -9.87 -5.19
N PRO A 11 -7.33 -9.21 -4.53
CA PRO A 11 -7.84 -7.93 -5.01
C PRO A 11 -6.74 -6.86 -5.05
N GLU A 12 -5.69 -6.97 -4.23
CA GLU A 12 -4.55 -6.05 -4.25
C GLU A 12 -3.82 -5.98 -5.59
N VAL A 13 -3.74 -7.10 -6.33
CA VAL A 13 -3.01 -7.16 -7.60
C VAL A 13 -3.78 -6.39 -8.68
N LEU A 14 -5.08 -6.68 -8.80
CA LEU A 14 -5.97 -5.98 -9.73
C LEU A 14 -6.08 -4.49 -9.38
N HIS A 15 -6.26 -4.19 -8.09
CA HIS A 15 -6.26 -2.81 -7.59
C HIS A 15 -5.00 -2.05 -8.00
N LEU A 16 -3.83 -2.67 -7.77
CA LEU A 16 -2.55 -2.04 -8.07
C LEU A 16 -2.37 -1.84 -9.58
N PHE A 17 -2.71 -2.85 -10.39
CA PHE A 17 -2.67 -2.73 -11.85
C PHE A 17 -3.51 -1.56 -12.36
N LEU A 18 -4.77 -1.47 -11.90
CA LEU A 18 -5.69 -0.39 -12.30
C LEU A 18 -5.20 0.99 -11.83
N ALA A 19 -4.69 1.09 -10.60
CA ALA A 19 -4.14 2.33 -10.05
C ALA A 19 -2.90 2.79 -10.82
N LEU A 20 -1.99 1.87 -11.19
CA LEU A 20 -0.80 2.19 -11.98
C LEU A 20 -1.15 2.54 -13.43
N ALA A 21 -2.12 1.85 -14.04
CA ALA A 21 -2.62 2.19 -15.37
C ALA A 21 -3.23 3.60 -15.39
N ALA A 22 -4.07 3.93 -14.41
CA ALA A 22 -4.62 5.26 -14.26
C ALA A 22 -3.53 6.32 -14.06
N LEU A 23 -2.55 6.06 -13.18
CA LEU A 23 -1.42 6.96 -12.96
C LEU A 23 -0.64 7.20 -14.25
N TRP A 24 -0.31 6.14 -15.00
CA TRP A 24 0.40 6.25 -16.27
C TRP A 24 -0.39 7.10 -17.28
N ILE A 25 -1.70 6.90 -17.39
CA ILE A 25 -2.56 7.71 -18.26
C ILE A 25 -2.54 9.18 -17.83
N LEU A 26 -2.71 9.46 -16.53
CA LEU A 26 -2.72 10.83 -15.99
C LEU A 26 -1.38 11.55 -16.15
N VAL A 27 -0.27 10.80 -16.21
CA VAL A 27 1.08 11.34 -16.42
C VAL A 27 1.38 11.54 -17.92
N VAL A 28 1.07 10.53 -18.75
CA VAL A 28 1.61 10.41 -20.13
C VAL A 28 0.58 10.74 -21.21
N ARG A 29 -0.72 10.52 -20.94
CA ARG A 29 -1.80 10.57 -21.95
C ARG A 29 -2.92 11.55 -21.59
N ARG A 30 -2.66 12.49 -20.69
CA ARG A 30 -3.67 13.41 -20.11
C ARG A 30 -4.29 14.41 -21.10
N ASP A 31 -3.75 14.54 -22.31
CA ASP A 31 -4.22 15.52 -23.29
C ASP A 31 -5.47 15.03 -24.04
N SER A 32 -5.76 13.73 -24.01
CA SER A 32 -6.90 13.14 -24.71
C SER A 32 -8.06 12.86 -23.75
N PRO A 33 -9.29 13.36 -24.03
CA PRO A 33 -10.47 13.06 -23.21
C PRO A 33 -10.80 11.57 -23.14
N LEU A 34 -10.55 10.80 -24.20
CA LEU A 34 -10.79 9.36 -24.21
C LEU A 34 -9.87 8.66 -23.20
N TRP A 35 -8.59 8.99 -23.22
CA TRP A 35 -7.63 8.47 -22.24
C TRP A 35 -8.01 8.90 -20.82
N LEU A 36 -8.43 10.14 -20.61
CA LEU A 36 -8.89 10.59 -19.29
C LEU A 36 -10.15 9.86 -18.81
N ALA A 37 -11.09 9.54 -19.69
CA ALA A 37 -12.24 8.70 -19.36
C ALA A 37 -11.78 7.29 -18.94
N LEU A 38 -10.82 6.70 -19.67
CA LEU A 38 -10.21 5.41 -19.30
C LEU A 38 -9.48 5.48 -17.95
N ALA A 39 -8.79 6.59 -17.64
CA ALA A 39 -8.18 6.79 -16.32
C ALA A 39 -9.24 6.86 -15.22
N GLY A 40 -10.35 7.57 -15.46
CA GLY A 40 -11.46 7.63 -14.51
C GLY A 40 -12.13 6.27 -14.30
N ILE A 41 -12.33 5.50 -15.37
CA ILE A 41 -12.83 4.12 -15.29
C ILE A 41 -11.87 3.25 -14.47
N ALA A 42 -10.58 3.29 -14.77
CA ALA A 42 -9.56 2.52 -14.06
C ALA A 42 -9.50 2.90 -12.56
N LEU A 43 -9.57 4.20 -12.22
CA LEU A 43 -9.65 4.65 -10.83
C LEU A 43 -10.95 4.19 -10.16
N GLY A 44 -12.09 4.27 -10.83
CA GLY A 44 -13.37 3.77 -10.32
C GLY A 44 -13.30 2.27 -10.00
N LEU A 45 -12.78 1.46 -10.92
CA LEU A 45 -12.58 0.03 -10.71
C LEU A 45 -11.55 -0.26 -9.61
N ALA A 46 -10.49 0.55 -9.51
CA ALA A 46 -9.52 0.46 -8.41
C ALA A 46 -10.19 0.75 -7.05
N LEU A 47 -11.11 1.71 -6.98
CA LEU A 47 -11.87 2.00 -5.76
C LEU A 47 -12.84 0.87 -5.39
N LEU A 48 -13.48 0.24 -6.38
CA LEU A 48 -14.35 -0.91 -6.16
C LEU A 48 -13.59 -2.15 -5.67
N THR A 49 -12.35 -2.33 -6.11
CA THR A 49 -11.48 -3.42 -5.61
C THR A 49 -10.91 -3.11 -4.22
N LYS A 50 -10.52 -1.86 -3.96
CA LYS A 50 -10.05 -1.41 -2.64
C LYS A 50 -10.31 0.08 -2.42
N SER A 51 -11.25 0.38 -1.53
CA SER A 51 -11.73 1.75 -1.27
C SER A 51 -10.72 2.66 -0.56
N LEU A 52 -9.64 2.11 0.01
CA LEU A 52 -8.57 2.88 0.68
C LEU A 52 -7.87 3.89 -0.24
N LEU A 53 -7.98 3.73 -1.57
CA LEU A 53 -7.46 4.73 -2.52
C LEU A 53 -8.30 6.02 -2.53
N GLY A 54 -9.55 5.99 -2.05
CA GLY A 54 -10.52 7.08 -2.13
C GLY A 54 -9.97 8.44 -1.67
N PRO A 55 -9.46 8.56 -0.44
CA PRO A 55 -8.87 9.81 0.07
C PRO A 55 -7.67 10.31 -0.76
N PHE A 56 -7.01 9.43 -1.51
CA PHE A 56 -5.84 9.77 -2.33
C PHE A 56 -6.20 10.18 -3.76
N VAL A 57 -7.39 9.84 -4.27
CA VAL A 57 -7.83 10.25 -5.61
C VAL A 57 -7.80 11.77 -5.81
N PRO A 58 -8.32 12.61 -4.89
CA PRO A 58 -8.21 14.06 -5.01
C PRO A 58 -6.77 14.55 -5.13
N VAL A 59 -5.83 13.94 -4.39
CA VAL A 59 -4.40 14.27 -4.46
C VAL A 59 -3.85 14.00 -5.86
N LEU A 60 -4.21 12.85 -6.47
CA LEU A 60 -3.83 12.54 -7.84
C LEU A 60 -4.40 13.56 -8.84
N LEU A 61 -5.67 13.92 -8.72
CA LEU A 61 -6.31 14.87 -9.64
C LEU A 61 -5.74 16.28 -9.52
N VAL A 62 -5.52 16.76 -8.28
CA VAL A 62 -4.80 18.02 -8.03
C VAL A 62 -3.39 17.93 -8.61
N ALA A 63 -2.69 16.82 -8.40
CA ALA A 63 -1.38 16.59 -9.00
C ALA A 63 -1.39 16.37 -10.51
N THR A 64 -2.53 16.24 -11.18
CA THR A 64 -2.58 16.22 -12.65
C THR A 64 -2.87 17.61 -13.20
N PHE A 65 -3.85 18.31 -12.60
CA PHE A 65 -4.47 19.49 -13.21
C PHE A 65 -4.16 20.83 -12.50
N PHE A 66 -3.66 20.80 -11.27
CA PHE A 66 -3.29 22.04 -10.58
C PHE A 66 -2.07 22.69 -11.25
N GLY A 67 -2.10 24.03 -11.38
CA GLY A 67 -1.08 24.79 -12.10
C GLY A 67 -1.14 24.67 -13.63
N ASP A 68 -2.05 23.87 -14.18
CA ASP A 68 -2.32 23.84 -15.62
C ASP A 68 -3.06 25.12 -16.03
N ARG A 69 -2.49 25.85 -17.01
CA ARG A 69 -3.06 27.10 -17.56
C ARG A 69 -3.92 26.83 -18.80
N GLU A 70 -4.06 25.58 -19.21
CA GLU A 70 -4.83 25.25 -20.40
C GLU A 70 -6.34 25.54 -20.23
N PRO A 71 -7.01 26.11 -21.25
CA PRO A 71 -8.43 26.47 -21.20
C PRO A 71 -9.35 25.28 -20.90
N ARG A 72 -8.97 24.07 -21.32
CA ARG A 72 -9.80 22.86 -21.23
C ARG A 72 -9.57 22.05 -19.94
N ARG A 73 -8.81 22.55 -18.97
CA ARG A 73 -8.49 21.82 -17.73
C ARG A 73 -9.73 21.37 -16.95
N VAL A 74 -10.76 22.22 -16.87
CA VAL A 74 -11.98 21.95 -16.11
C VAL A 74 -12.78 20.83 -16.78
N PHE A 75 -12.89 20.90 -18.12
CA PHE A 75 -13.51 19.84 -18.91
C PHE A 75 -12.78 18.51 -18.73
N ARG A 76 -11.44 18.51 -18.83
CA ARG A 76 -10.62 17.30 -18.65
C ARG A 76 -10.76 16.69 -17.25
N LEU A 77 -10.75 17.51 -16.20
CA LEU A 77 -11.04 17.07 -14.84
C LEU A 77 -12.45 16.48 -14.74
N ALA A 78 -13.46 17.16 -15.30
CA ALA A 78 -14.84 16.71 -15.28
C ALA A 78 -15.00 15.35 -15.98
N VAL A 79 -14.30 15.10 -17.09
CA VAL A 79 -14.30 13.79 -17.77
C VAL A 79 -13.80 12.67 -16.84
N VAL A 80 -12.67 12.88 -16.15
CA VAL A 80 -12.14 11.86 -15.22
C VAL A 80 -13.12 11.62 -14.07
N VAL A 81 -13.63 12.69 -13.46
CA VAL A 81 -14.57 12.60 -12.32
C VAL A 81 -15.88 11.93 -12.73
N ALA A 82 -16.44 12.31 -13.88
CA ALA A 82 -17.67 11.70 -14.41
C ALA A 82 -17.49 10.21 -14.65
N ALA A 83 -16.36 9.80 -15.24
CA ALA A 83 -16.05 8.39 -15.44
C ALA A 83 -15.90 7.61 -14.12
N ILE A 84 -15.27 8.20 -13.10
CA ILE A 84 -15.23 7.59 -11.74
C ILE A 84 -16.65 7.41 -11.21
N VAL A 85 -17.48 8.45 -11.26
CA VAL A 85 -18.86 8.44 -10.75
C VAL A 85 -19.71 7.40 -11.47
N VAL A 86 -19.60 7.28 -12.79
CA VAL A 86 -20.32 6.26 -13.58
C VAL A 86 -19.97 4.84 -13.13
N VAL A 87 -18.69 4.60 -12.80
CA VAL A 87 -18.25 3.26 -12.34
C VAL A 87 -18.67 2.97 -10.91
N ILE A 88 -18.47 3.90 -9.96
CA ILE A 88 -18.76 3.64 -8.54
C ILE A 88 -20.24 3.87 -8.18
N GLY A 89 -20.94 4.68 -8.95
CA GLY A 89 -22.33 5.13 -8.69
C GLY A 89 -23.32 3.98 -8.52
N PRO A 90 -23.37 2.98 -9.43
CA PRO A 90 -24.26 1.83 -9.28
C PRO A 90 -24.06 1.05 -7.98
N VAL A 91 -22.79 0.89 -7.55
CA VAL A 91 -22.46 0.19 -6.30
C VAL A 91 -22.91 1.03 -5.10
N ILE A 92 -22.64 2.34 -5.11
CA ILE A 92 -23.10 3.26 -4.06
C ILE A 92 -24.63 3.25 -3.96
N GLY A 93 -25.34 3.29 -5.09
CA GLY A 93 -26.81 3.25 -5.13
C GLY A 93 -27.36 1.94 -4.58
N LEU A 94 -26.75 0.80 -4.94
CA LEU A 94 -27.12 -0.51 -4.41
C LEU A 94 -26.84 -0.64 -2.91
N GLN A 95 -25.73 -0.10 -2.42
CA GLN A 95 -25.42 -0.10 -0.99
C GLN A 95 -26.39 0.81 -0.23
N TYR A 96 -26.70 1.99 -0.77
CA TYR A 96 -27.67 2.88 -0.19
C TYR A 96 -29.05 2.24 -0.05
N SER A 97 -29.53 1.51 -1.07
CA SER A 97 -30.82 0.81 -0.99
C SER A 97 -30.81 -0.37 -0.01
N ARG A 98 -29.67 -1.02 0.22
CA ARG A 98 -29.54 -2.20 1.10
C ARG A 98 -29.31 -1.85 2.57
N ILE A 99 -28.48 -0.84 2.84
CA ILE A 99 -28.01 -0.52 4.20
C ILE A 99 -28.22 0.95 4.58
N GLY A 100 -28.79 1.78 3.70
CA GLY A 100 -29.10 3.20 3.97
C GLY A 100 -27.88 4.12 3.96
N ILE A 101 -26.70 3.66 3.53
CA ILE A 101 -25.44 4.40 3.58
C ILE A 101 -24.82 4.47 2.18
N PRO A 102 -24.49 5.67 1.66
CA PRO A 102 -23.91 5.83 0.33
C PRO A 102 -22.39 5.57 0.36
N VAL A 103 -22.00 4.30 0.44
CA VAL A 103 -20.59 3.86 0.49
C VAL A 103 -20.32 2.76 -0.54
N ILE A 104 -19.06 2.63 -0.96
CA ILE A 104 -18.62 1.50 -1.81
C ILE A 104 -18.53 0.22 -0.96
N ALA A 105 -17.89 0.32 0.21
CA ALA A 105 -17.71 -0.74 1.18
C ALA A 105 -17.40 -0.13 2.56
N ASP A 106 -17.83 -0.78 3.65
CA ASP A 106 -17.58 -0.33 5.02
C ASP A 106 -17.11 -1.47 5.92
N SER A 107 -15.82 -1.82 5.85
CA SER A 107 -15.17 -2.72 6.82
C SER A 107 -14.19 -1.97 7.74
N SER A 108 -14.37 -0.65 7.84
CA SER A 108 -13.39 0.24 8.46
C SER A 108 -13.24 -0.01 9.96
N ALA A 109 -14.34 -0.03 10.73
CA ALA A 109 -14.26 -0.22 12.17
C ALA A 109 -13.82 -1.64 12.56
N PHE A 110 -14.22 -2.66 11.78
CA PHE A 110 -13.71 -4.02 11.94
C PHE A 110 -12.19 -4.09 11.78
N ASN A 111 -11.64 -3.51 10.71
CA ASN A 111 -10.19 -3.53 10.47
C ASN A 111 -9.41 -2.74 11.54
N VAL A 112 -9.98 -1.66 12.08
CA VAL A 112 -9.43 -0.95 13.24
C VAL A 112 -9.41 -1.86 14.47
N TRP A 113 -10.53 -2.51 14.80
CA TRP A 113 -10.61 -3.40 15.96
C TRP A 113 -9.63 -4.57 15.89
N VAL A 114 -9.52 -5.23 14.74
CA VAL A 114 -8.52 -6.27 14.52
C VAL A 114 -7.11 -5.70 14.65
N GLY A 115 -6.84 -4.53 14.06
CA GLY A 115 -5.55 -3.86 14.17
C GLY A 115 -5.17 -3.54 15.62
N LEU A 116 -6.13 -3.12 16.44
CA LEU A 116 -5.95 -2.82 17.87
C LEU A 116 -5.69 -4.06 18.74
N ASN A 117 -6.24 -5.22 18.38
CA ASN A 117 -6.20 -6.42 19.20
C ASN A 117 -5.23 -7.51 18.75
N ASP A 118 -4.79 -7.47 17.50
CA ASP A 118 -3.79 -8.40 16.98
C ASP A 118 -2.44 -8.17 17.65
N ARG A 119 -1.86 -9.18 18.32
CA ARG A 119 -0.61 -9.04 19.08
C ARG A 119 0.63 -9.55 18.36
N GLY A 120 0.47 -10.33 17.30
CA GLY A 120 1.59 -10.97 16.60
C GLY A 120 2.60 -9.96 16.07
N VAL A 121 3.89 -10.27 16.08
CA VAL A 121 4.88 -9.37 15.45
C VAL A 121 4.98 -9.69 13.95
N LYS A 122 4.80 -10.96 13.58
CA LYS A 122 4.78 -11.42 12.19
C LYS A 122 3.36 -11.70 11.69
N SER A 123 3.26 -11.99 10.40
CA SER A 123 1.97 -12.18 9.71
C SER A 123 1.25 -13.47 10.08
N PHE A 124 1.95 -14.47 10.61
CA PHE A 124 1.42 -15.82 10.89
C PHE A 124 1.42 -16.19 12.39
N ASP A 125 1.87 -15.30 13.28
CA ASP A 125 2.00 -15.57 14.73
C ASP A 125 0.66 -15.86 15.43
N GLU A 126 -0.39 -15.07 15.14
CA GLU A 126 -1.69 -15.22 15.80
C GLU A 126 -2.86 -14.96 14.83
N PRO A 127 -3.79 -15.93 14.65
CA PRO A 127 -4.94 -15.76 13.77
C PRO A 127 -6.11 -15.02 14.46
N VAL A 128 -5.85 -13.81 14.99
CA VAL A 128 -6.89 -12.98 15.64
C VAL A 128 -7.97 -12.56 14.63
N ALA A 129 -7.56 -12.28 13.38
CA ALA A 129 -8.46 -11.81 12.33
C ALA A 129 -9.57 -12.83 11.99
N GLY A 130 -9.25 -14.12 11.91
CA GLY A 130 -10.23 -15.16 11.55
C GLY A 130 -11.29 -15.36 12.62
N LYS A 131 -10.88 -15.40 13.90
CA LYS A 131 -11.80 -15.47 15.03
C LYS A 131 -12.69 -14.22 15.11
N ALA A 132 -12.09 -13.03 15.05
CA ALA A 132 -12.83 -11.78 15.09
C ALA A 132 -13.81 -11.63 13.91
N TYR A 133 -13.44 -12.12 12.72
CA TYR A 133 -14.32 -12.10 11.54
C TYR A 133 -15.55 -12.97 11.73
N ARG A 134 -15.39 -14.19 12.26
CA ARG A 134 -16.53 -15.07 12.59
C ARG A 134 -17.43 -14.43 13.64
N GLU A 135 -16.87 -13.97 14.75
CA GLU A 135 -17.63 -13.27 15.81
C GLU A 135 -18.38 -12.04 15.29
N PHE A 136 -17.80 -11.31 14.34
CA PHE A 136 -18.46 -10.18 13.71
C PHE A 136 -19.67 -10.63 12.88
N TRP A 137 -19.53 -11.64 12.02
CA TRP A 137 -20.60 -12.08 11.12
C TRP A 137 -21.69 -12.90 11.79
N GLU A 138 -21.33 -13.72 12.78
CA GLU A 138 -22.25 -14.52 13.58
C GLU A 138 -22.97 -13.67 14.65
N GLY A 139 -22.47 -12.47 14.92
CA GLY A 139 -23.08 -11.54 15.87
C GLY A 139 -24.46 -11.07 15.44
N GLU A 140 -25.37 -10.95 16.42
CA GLU A 140 -26.72 -10.44 16.23
C GLU A 140 -26.75 -8.97 15.78
N GLY A 141 -27.75 -8.65 14.96
CA GLY A 141 -28.06 -7.31 14.48
C GLY A 141 -27.73 -7.07 13.01
N THR A 142 -28.07 -5.87 12.54
CA THR A 142 -27.74 -5.42 11.18
C THR A 142 -26.24 -5.18 11.02
N PHE A 143 -25.77 -5.08 9.78
CA PHE A 143 -24.37 -4.72 9.51
C PHE A 143 -23.96 -3.40 10.18
N ALA A 144 -24.83 -2.39 10.13
CA ALA A 144 -24.60 -1.08 10.74
C ALA A 144 -24.48 -1.18 12.27
N GLU A 145 -25.33 -1.97 12.92
CA GLU A 145 -25.30 -2.19 14.38
C GLU A 145 -24.02 -2.89 14.82
N ARG A 146 -23.60 -3.92 14.09
CA ARG A 146 -22.33 -4.62 14.33
C ARG A 146 -21.14 -3.69 14.17
N ASN A 147 -21.10 -2.88 13.10
CA ASN A 147 -20.02 -1.93 12.87
C ASN A 147 -19.96 -0.86 13.97
N ALA A 148 -21.13 -0.34 14.39
CA ALA A 148 -21.23 0.61 15.50
C ALA A 148 -20.76 0.00 16.83
N ARG A 149 -21.07 -1.28 17.11
CA ARG A 149 -20.61 -1.99 18.31
C ARG A 149 -19.08 -2.10 18.33
N VAL A 150 -18.48 -2.50 17.22
CA VAL A 150 -17.02 -2.63 17.09
C VAL A 150 -16.32 -1.27 17.19
N ARG A 151 -16.92 -0.23 16.60
CA ARG A 151 -16.40 1.14 16.73
C ARG A 151 -16.38 1.61 18.18
N ARG A 152 -17.47 1.39 18.93
CA ARG A 152 -17.53 1.72 20.38
C ARG A 152 -16.46 0.97 21.18
N LYS A 153 -16.31 -0.33 20.97
CA LYS A 153 -15.26 -1.14 21.61
C LYS A 153 -13.85 -0.61 21.30
N SER A 154 -13.60 -0.23 20.05
CA SER A 154 -12.31 0.34 19.62
C SER A 154 -12.01 1.66 20.32
N LEU A 155 -13.01 2.55 20.43
CA LEU A 155 -12.88 3.83 21.13
C LEU A 155 -12.63 3.64 22.63
N GLN A 156 -13.40 2.76 23.27
CA GLN A 156 -13.24 2.42 24.68
C GLN A 156 -11.83 1.89 24.96
N LEU A 157 -11.30 0.98 24.13
CA LEU A 157 -9.94 0.46 24.27
C LEU A 157 -8.88 1.57 24.17
N VAL A 158 -9.05 2.52 23.25
CA VAL A 158 -8.14 3.67 23.12
C VAL A 158 -8.24 4.60 24.31
N GLN A 159 -9.43 4.81 24.86
CA GLN A 159 -9.65 5.62 26.07
C GLN A 159 -9.00 4.96 27.30
N GLU A 160 -9.19 3.65 27.49
CA GLU A 160 -8.63 2.89 28.60
C GLU A 160 -7.10 2.84 28.58
N ARG A 161 -6.50 2.64 27.41
CA ARG A 161 -5.04 2.50 27.28
C ARG A 161 -4.31 3.83 27.08
N GLY A 162 -5.01 4.85 26.59
CA GLY A 162 -4.44 6.12 26.15
C GLY A 162 -3.83 6.06 24.74
N ILE A 163 -4.05 7.11 23.95
CA ILE A 163 -3.65 7.15 22.52
C ILE A 163 -2.14 6.97 22.31
N GLY A 164 -1.30 7.55 23.18
CA GLY A 164 0.15 7.46 23.04
C GLY A 164 0.69 6.04 23.23
N SER A 165 0.13 5.27 24.17
CA SER A 165 0.53 3.87 24.41
C SER A 165 0.09 2.99 23.24
N VAL A 166 -1.12 3.21 22.72
CA VAL A 166 -1.66 2.49 21.57
C VAL A 166 -0.79 2.76 20.35
N LEU A 167 -0.51 4.02 20.01
CA LEU A 167 0.32 4.36 18.85
C LEU A 167 1.74 3.79 18.97
N ARG A 168 2.35 3.82 20.16
CA ARG A 168 3.67 3.22 20.40
C ARG A 168 3.66 1.71 20.19
N ALA A 169 2.64 1.02 20.71
CA ALA A 169 2.49 -0.42 20.55
C ALA A 169 2.25 -0.80 19.09
N GLN A 170 1.39 -0.05 18.38
CA GLN A 170 1.14 -0.25 16.96
C GLN A 170 2.39 0.00 16.12
N PHE A 171 3.12 1.10 16.37
CA PHE A 171 4.32 1.45 15.61
C PHE A 171 5.34 0.31 15.60
N ARG A 172 5.67 -0.23 16.78
CA ARG A 172 6.65 -1.32 16.91
C ARG A 172 6.22 -2.59 16.18
N ARG A 173 4.92 -2.89 16.19
CA ARG A 173 4.39 -4.14 15.64
C ARG A 173 4.11 -4.04 14.15
N GLN A 174 3.33 -3.03 13.74
CA GLN A 174 2.80 -2.93 12.39
C GLN A 174 3.92 -2.68 11.37
N TYR A 175 4.92 -1.86 11.70
CA TYR A 175 6.02 -1.60 10.75
C TYR A 175 7.00 -2.76 10.67
N THR A 176 7.34 -3.40 11.78
CA THR A 176 8.12 -4.65 11.75
C THR A 176 7.41 -5.69 10.89
N ARG A 177 6.10 -5.88 11.07
CA ARG A 177 5.30 -6.80 10.27
C ARG A 177 5.21 -6.42 8.79
N LEU A 178 5.05 -5.12 8.50
CA LEU A 178 4.90 -4.60 7.14
C LEU A 178 6.18 -4.78 6.33
N PHE A 179 7.31 -4.52 6.98
CA PHE A 179 8.64 -4.57 6.39
C PHE A 179 9.32 -5.93 6.55
N ASP A 180 8.75 -6.89 7.27
CA ASP A 180 9.34 -8.21 7.45
C ASP A 180 9.76 -8.83 6.10
N LYS A 181 10.98 -9.36 6.06
CA LYS A 181 11.52 -10.11 4.92
C LYS A 181 10.62 -11.30 4.54
N ASP A 182 9.94 -11.88 5.53
CA ASP A 182 9.03 -13.00 5.40
C ASP A 182 7.72 -12.56 4.74
N SER A 183 7.69 -12.83 3.44
CA SER A 183 6.54 -12.68 2.58
C SER A 183 5.56 -13.82 2.71
N TYR A 184 4.31 -13.61 2.30
CA TYR A 184 3.35 -14.69 2.15
C TYR A 184 3.86 -15.89 1.32
N LEU A 185 4.73 -15.66 0.32
CA LEU A 185 5.37 -16.75 -0.44
C LEU A 185 6.36 -17.53 0.43
N THR A 186 7.30 -16.82 1.07
CA THR A 186 8.37 -17.43 1.87
C THR A 186 7.84 -18.09 3.14
N GLU A 187 6.68 -17.65 3.63
CA GLU A 187 5.99 -18.30 4.76
C GLU A 187 5.37 -19.65 4.38
N GLN A 188 5.07 -19.85 3.08
CA GLN A 188 4.50 -21.09 2.54
C GLN A 188 5.55 -22.12 2.07
N VAL A 189 6.85 -21.84 2.17
CA VAL A 189 7.92 -22.80 1.82
C VAL A 189 8.64 -23.24 3.10
N PRO A 190 9.27 -24.43 3.15
CA PRO A 190 9.91 -24.95 4.36
C PRO A 190 10.81 -23.93 5.07
N GLY A 191 10.71 -23.90 6.41
CA GLY A 191 11.32 -22.88 7.29
C GLY A 191 10.45 -21.62 7.49
N GLY A 192 9.16 -21.68 7.13
CA GLY A 192 8.20 -20.59 7.23
C GLY A 192 7.01 -21.01 8.09
N ALA A 193 6.35 -20.04 8.71
CA ALA A 193 5.35 -20.29 9.75
C ALA A 193 4.10 -21.02 9.21
N ALA A 194 3.73 -20.83 7.93
CA ALA A 194 2.60 -21.55 7.37
C ALA A 194 2.88 -23.06 7.24
N VAL A 195 4.13 -23.43 6.91
CA VAL A 195 4.55 -24.84 6.85
C VAL A 195 4.62 -25.47 8.23
N GLU A 196 5.07 -24.74 9.24
CA GLU A 196 5.03 -25.19 10.65
C GLU A 196 3.60 -25.48 11.13
N GLN A 197 2.62 -24.75 10.58
CA GLN A 197 1.19 -24.96 10.81
C GLN A 197 0.57 -26.03 9.88
N GLY A 198 1.39 -26.77 9.12
CA GLY A 198 0.95 -27.84 8.21
C GLY A 198 0.33 -27.37 6.90
N SER A 199 0.54 -26.12 6.50
CA SER A 199 -0.01 -25.51 5.28
C SER A 199 1.07 -25.08 4.29
N GLY A 200 0.71 -24.86 3.02
CA GLY A 200 1.64 -24.41 1.98
C GLY A 200 2.37 -25.54 1.25
N TYR A 201 3.54 -25.24 0.70
CA TYR A 201 4.35 -26.14 -0.12
C TYR A 201 5.25 -27.04 0.75
N VAL A 202 4.62 -27.84 1.61
CA VAL A 202 5.31 -28.67 2.62
C VAL A 202 6.31 -29.65 1.99
N SER A 203 6.01 -30.16 0.79
CA SER A 203 6.86 -31.12 0.05
C SER A 203 7.99 -30.48 -0.75
N LEU A 204 8.18 -29.17 -0.69
CA LEU A 204 9.21 -28.48 -1.47
C LEU A 204 10.61 -28.90 -1.00
N GLY A 205 11.47 -29.35 -1.92
CA GLY A 205 12.82 -29.77 -1.58
C GLY A 205 13.67 -28.64 -0.95
N PRO A 206 14.64 -28.97 -0.07
CA PRO A 206 15.38 -27.99 0.73
C PRO A 206 16.18 -26.99 -0.12
N ARG A 207 16.75 -27.45 -1.24
CA ARG A 207 17.51 -26.58 -2.18
C ARG A 207 16.62 -25.52 -2.84
N LEU A 208 15.42 -25.91 -3.26
CA LEU A 208 14.48 -24.99 -3.90
C LEU A 208 13.91 -23.99 -2.88
N SER A 209 13.58 -24.45 -1.67
CA SER A 209 13.18 -23.56 -0.57
C SER A 209 14.25 -22.51 -0.26
N ALA A 210 15.50 -22.95 -0.10
CA ALA A 210 16.64 -22.07 0.14
C ALA A 210 16.83 -21.06 -1.01
N GLY A 211 16.76 -21.51 -2.27
CA GLY A 211 16.84 -20.65 -3.45
C GLY A 211 15.74 -19.57 -3.48
N VAL A 212 14.49 -19.95 -3.20
CA VAL A 212 13.35 -19.01 -3.13
C VAL A 212 13.58 -17.95 -2.04
N ARG A 213 14.08 -18.36 -0.86
CA ARG A 213 14.38 -17.44 0.25
C ARG A 213 15.53 -16.50 -0.08
N ILE A 214 16.66 -17.02 -0.56
CA ILE A 214 17.84 -16.23 -0.92
C ILE A 214 17.47 -15.15 -1.95
N VAL A 215 16.80 -15.54 -3.03
CA VAL A 215 16.38 -14.58 -4.07
C VAL A 215 15.37 -13.58 -3.51
N SER A 216 14.38 -14.02 -2.72
CA SER A 216 13.37 -13.14 -2.16
C SER A 216 13.94 -12.13 -1.17
N TYR A 217 14.81 -12.56 -0.27
CA TYR A 217 15.44 -11.71 0.73
C TYR A 217 16.48 -10.79 0.10
N GLY A 218 17.34 -11.30 -0.79
CA GLY A 218 18.35 -10.51 -1.48
C GLY A 218 17.73 -9.40 -2.33
N THR A 219 16.73 -9.72 -3.15
CA THR A 219 16.02 -8.70 -3.96
C THR A 219 15.31 -7.67 -3.08
N TYR A 220 14.73 -8.09 -1.95
CA TYR A 220 14.06 -7.17 -1.05
C TYR A 220 15.03 -6.25 -0.30
N ALA A 221 16.15 -6.79 0.20
CA ALA A 221 17.22 -6.00 0.81
C ALA A 221 17.77 -4.95 -0.18
N LEU A 222 18.01 -5.34 -1.43
CA LEU A 222 18.44 -4.42 -2.49
C LEU A 222 17.42 -3.29 -2.73
N LEU A 223 16.12 -3.58 -2.71
CA LEU A 223 15.08 -2.54 -2.82
C LEU A 223 15.13 -1.57 -1.64
N LEU A 224 15.23 -2.06 -0.40
CA LEU A 224 15.28 -1.21 0.81
C LEU A 224 16.57 -0.37 0.89
N LEU A 225 17.68 -0.88 0.32
CA LEU A 225 18.94 -0.14 0.18
C LEU A 225 18.85 0.96 -0.88
N THR A 226 18.36 0.63 -2.06
CA THR A 226 18.45 1.53 -3.22
C THR A 226 17.31 2.54 -3.31
N ALA A 227 16.10 2.22 -2.84
CA ALA A 227 14.97 3.13 -2.98
C ALA A 227 15.14 4.47 -2.24
N PRO A 228 15.61 4.51 -0.96
CA PRO A 228 15.92 5.76 -0.27
C PRO A 228 16.96 6.60 -1.01
N LEU A 229 18.01 5.96 -1.54
CA LEU A 229 19.07 6.63 -2.28
C LEU A 229 18.50 7.34 -3.51
N GLY A 230 17.68 6.67 -4.32
CA GLY A 230 17.13 7.28 -5.53
C GLY A 230 16.19 8.46 -5.24
N PHE A 231 15.30 8.36 -4.25
CA PHE A 231 14.43 9.48 -3.89
C PHE A 231 15.18 10.70 -3.35
N LEU A 232 16.24 10.47 -2.58
CA LEU A 232 17.03 11.54 -2.00
C LEU A 232 18.01 12.14 -3.00
N ALA A 233 18.57 11.34 -3.91
CA ALA A 233 19.48 11.78 -4.96
C ALA A 233 18.78 12.47 -6.16
N TRP A 234 17.49 12.20 -6.42
CA TRP A 234 16.74 12.77 -7.55
C TRP A 234 16.78 14.32 -7.57
N PRO A 235 17.01 15.04 -8.68
CA PRO A 235 17.01 16.50 -8.70
C PRO A 235 15.66 17.14 -8.27
N PHE A 236 15.63 18.01 -7.24
CA PHE A 236 14.39 18.49 -6.57
C PHE A 236 13.42 19.31 -7.44
N ALA A 237 13.91 19.88 -8.53
CA ALA A 237 13.18 20.78 -9.42
C ALA A 237 12.13 20.09 -10.31
N GLU A 238 12.27 18.77 -10.56
CA GLU A 238 11.39 18.01 -11.47
C GLU A 238 10.37 17.11 -10.73
N ARG A 239 10.22 17.29 -9.40
CA ARG A 239 9.66 16.27 -8.50
C ARG A 239 8.14 16.26 -8.31
N ARG A 240 7.30 16.70 -9.27
CA ARG A 240 5.84 16.68 -9.05
C ARG A 240 5.33 15.28 -8.70
N TRP A 241 5.54 14.32 -9.60
CA TRP A 241 5.08 12.94 -9.42
C TRP A 241 5.84 12.14 -8.35
N PRO A 242 7.19 12.28 -8.20
CA PRO A 242 7.89 11.70 -7.05
C PRO A 242 7.33 12.16 -5.69
N ARG A 243 6.97 13.45 -5.53
CA ARG A 243 6.36 13.95 -4.28
C ARG A 243 4.99 13.33 -4.04
N VAL A 244 4.18 13.16 -5.09
CA VAL A 244 2.87 12.51 -5.00
C VAL A 244 3.03 11.05 -4.57
N LEU A 245 3.98 10.32 -5.14
CA LEU A 245 4.25 8.93 -4.76
C LEU A 245 4.80 8.80 -3.33
N LEU A 246 5.63 9.74 -2.87
CA LEU A 246 6.03 9.81 -1.46
C LEU A 246 4.85 10.11 -0.55
N LEU A 247 3.95 11.03 -0.94
CA LEU A 247 2.73 11.29 -0.19
C LEU A 247 1.81 10.07 -0.15
N PHE A 248 1.74 9.29 -1.23
CA PHE A 248 1.03 8.01 -1.27
C PHE A 248 1.64 7.00 -0.30
N LEU A 249 2.97 6.89 -0.27
CA LEU A 249 3.69 6.04 0.68
C LEU A 249 3.38 6.46 2.12
N LEU A 250 3.52 7.75 2.46
CA LEU A 250 3.25 8.28 3.79
C LEU A 250 1.79 8.07 4.21
N TYR A 251 0.85 8.28 3.29
CA TYR A 251 -0.57 8.00 3.49
C TYR A 251 -0.81 6.53 3.87
N ASN A 252 -0.25 5.59 3.11
CA ASN A 252 -0.40 4.17 3.42
C ASN A 252 0.28 3.78 4.74
N LEU A 253 1.47 4.32 5.04
CA LEU A 253 2.16 4.08 6.30
C LEU A 253 1.34 4.60 7.50
N ALA A 254 0.70 5.77 7.37
CA ALA A 254 -0.18 6.32 8.39
C ALA A 254 -1.43 5.46 8.59
N LEU A 255 -2.04 4.96 7.52
CA LEU A 255 -3.17 4.03 7.60
C LEU A 255 -2.78 2.72 8.29
N PHE A 256 -1.64 2.14 7.90
CA PHE A 256 -1.14 0.88 8.45
C PHE A 256 -0.68 0.98 9.91
N LEU A 257 -0.52 2.20 10.44
CA LEU A 257 -0.32 2.38 11.88
C LEU A 257 -1.57 2.03 12.69
N VAL A 258 -2.76 2.17 12.12
CA VAL A 258 -4.03 2.01 12.84
C VAL A 258 -4.80 0.77 12.38
N LEU A 259 -4.68 0.43 11.09
CA LEU A 259 -5.35 -0.73 10.51
C LEU A 259 -4.52 -2.01 10.70
N HIS A 260 -5.20 -3.15 10.71
CA HIS A 260 -4.54 -4.45 10.69
C HIS A 260 -3.63 -4.59 9.45
N VAL A 261 -2.35 -4.92 9.68
CA VAL A 261 -1.37 -5.14 8.60
C VAL A 261 -1.03 -6.62 8.43
N LYS A 262 -0.80 -7.03 7.18
CA LYS A 262 -0.15 -8.29 6.80
C LYS A 262 0.97 -7.98 5.81
N SER A 263 1.96 -8.88 5.72
CA SER A 263 3.09 -8.74 4.80
C SER A 263 2.65 -8.55 3.34
N ARG A 264 1.49 -9.08 2.93
CA ARG A 264 0.93 -8.85 1.59
C ARG A 264 0.63 -7.38 1.27
N TYR A 265 0.32 -6.54 2.26
CA TYR A 265 -0.02 -5.14 2.01
C TYR A 265 1.17 -4.29 1.56
N ARG A 266 2.40 -4.77 1.76
CA ARG A 266 3.60 -4.17 1.18
C ARG A 266 3.55 -4.06 -0.34
N ILE A 267 2.74 -4.88 -1.02
CA ILE A 267 2.57 -4.82 -2.48
C ILE A 267 2.17 -3.42 -2.97
N GLN A 268 1.40 -2.68 -2.16
CA GLN A 268 0.97 -1.32 -2.47
C GLN A 268 2.13 -0.31 -2.42
N LEU A 269 3.22 -0.64 -1.69
CA LEU A 269 4.40 0.21 -1.55
C LEU A 269 5.47 -0.08 -2.59
N LEU A 270 5.45 -1.28 -3.18
CA LEU A 270 6.47 -1.74 -4.14
C LEU A 270 6.67 -0.80 -5.35
N PRO A 271 5.63 -0.22 -5.98
CA PRO A 271 5.86 0.71 -7.10
C PRO A 271 6.70 1.93 -6.70
N VAL A 272 6.50 2.44 -5.49
CA VAL A 272 7.28 3.55 -4.96
C VAL A 272 8.73 3.11 -4.75
N PHE A 273 8.96 1.93 -4.16
CA PHE A 273 10.31 1.40 -4.00
C PHE A 273 11.00 1.13 -5.33
N PHE A 274 10.31 0.54 -6.32
CA PHE A 274 10.88 0.34 -7.64
C PHE A 274 11.26 1.66 -8.32
N LEU A 275 10.40 2.68 -8.26
CA LEU A 275 10.75 4.00 -8.81
C LEU A 275 12.00 4.56 -8.14
N GLY A 276 12.07 4.50 -6.81
CA GLY A 276 13.25 4.91 -6.05
C GLY A 276 14.49 4.12 -6.47
N SER A 277 14.41 2.80 -6.53
CA SER A 277 15.54 1.94 -6.93
C SER A 277 16.00 2.22 -8.36
N SER A 278 15.08 2.37 -9.32
CA SER A 278 15.41 2.73 -10.70
C SER A 278 16.06 4.10 -10.80
N ALA A 279 15.60 5.07 -10.00
CA ALA A 279 16.23 6.38 -9.91
C ALA A 279 17.67 6.30 -9.38
N ALA A 280 17.91 5.43 -8.40
CA ALA A 280 19.26 5.22 -7.86
C ALA A 280 20.19 4.63 -8.93
N ILE A 281 19.71 3.65 -9.71
CA ILE A 281 20.47 3.07 -10.83
C ILE A 281 20.83 4.16 -11.86
N ALA A 282 19.84 4.92 -12.31
CA ALA A 282 20.06 6.02 -13.26
C ALA A 282 21.04 7.08 -12.71
N TRP A 283 20.98 7.35 -11.41
CA TRP A 283 21.91 8.25 -10.73
C TRP A 283 23.34 7.71 -10.70
N PHE A 284 23.52 6.42 -10.40
CA PHE A 284 24.84 5.78 -10.45
C PHE A 284 25.43 5.81 -11.87
N GLU A 285 24.65 5.49 -12.90
CA GLU A 285 25.08 5.58 -14.30
C GLU A 285 25.49 7.02 -14.69
N ALA A 286 24.72 8.02 -14.26
CA ALA A 286 25.04 9.43 -14.47
C ALA A 286 26.31 9.87 -13.70
N GLY A 287 26.55 9.30 -12.51
CA GLY A 287 27.76 9.50 -11.71
C GLY A 287 29.01 8.93 -12.40
N PHE A 288 28.93 7.70 -12.92
CA PHE A 288 30.03 7.07 -13.66
C PHE A 288 30.40 7.82 -14.94
N THR A 289 29.44 8.52 -15.55
CA THR A 289 29.67 9.36 -16.73
C THR A 289 30.13 10.79 -16.39
N GLY A 290 30.40 11.10 -15.11
CA GLY A 290 30.91 12.40 -14.66
C GLY A 290 29.88 13.54 -14.71
N ARG A 291 28.59 13.24 -14.91
CA ARG A 291 27.53 14.25 -15.09
C ARG A 291 26.99 14.82 -13.78
N ILE A 292 27.41 14.29 -12.64
CA ILE A 292 26.92 14.69 -11.30
C ILE A 292 28.10 14.91 -10.35
N SER A 293 28.13 16.07 -9.69
CA SER A 293 29.07 16.34 -8.59
C SER A 293 28.58 15.74 -7.27
N LEU A 294 29.39 14.85 -6.68
CA LEU A 294 29.10 14.18 -5.41
C LEU A 294 29.08 15.15 -4.21
N GLY A 295 29.78 16.30 -4.30
CA GLY A 295 29.90 17.28 -3.21
C GLY A 295 28.55 17.84 -2.74
N THR A 296 27.64 18.12 -3.69
CA THR A 296 26.29 18.64 -3.44
C THR A 296 25.30 17.62 -2.88
N VAL A 297 25.66 16.34 -2.80
CA VAL A 297 24.73 15.24 -2.46
C VAL A 297 25.15 14.47 -1.20
N LYS A 298 26.34 14.73 -0.63
CA LYS A 298 26.88 14.01 0.54
C LYS A 298 25.89 13.88 1.70
N GLY A 299 25.25 14.98 2.11
CA GLY A 299 24.26 14.97 3.20
C GLY A 299 23.03 14.12 2.87
N ARG A 300 22.58 14.12 1.60
CA ARG A 300 21.43 13.33 1.15
C ARG A 300 21.76 11.84 1.09
N ILE A 301 22.99 11.49 0.72
CA ILE A 301 23.48 10.10 0.75
C ILE A 301 23.53 9.60 2.20
N ALA A 302 24.05 10.40 3.13
CA ALA A 302 24.07 10.03 4.55
C ALA A 302 22.65 9.77 5.10
N SER A 303 21.69 10.64 4.80
CA SER A 303 20.28 10.44 5.17
C SER A 303 19.68 9.19 4.51
N ALA A 304 20.02 8.90 3.25
CA ALA A 304 19.57 7.70 2.56
C ALA A 304 20.13 6.44 3.22
N CYS A 305 21.42 6.40 3.54
CA CYS A 305 22.04 5.30 4.25
C CYS A 305 21.39 5.06 5.62
N ALA A 306 21.15 6.13 6.40
CA ALA A 306 20.47 6.01 7.68
C ALA A 306 19.04 5.43 7.52
N LEU A 307 18.28 5.91 6.54
CA LEU A 307 16.94 5.40 6.26
C LEU A 307 16.98 3.93 5.81
N SER A 308 17.93 3.56 4.95
CA SER A 308 18.11 2.17 4.54
C SER A 308 18.46 1.25 5.70
N VAL A 309 19.31 1.69 6.64
CA VAL A 309 19.62 0.93 7.86
C VAL A 309 18.37 0.70 8.70
N VAL A 310 17.54 1.75 8.89
CA VAL A 310 16.28 1.62 9.63
C VAL A 310 15.32 0.65 8.92
N LEU A 311 15.17 0.76 7.60
CA LEU A 311 14.31 -0.14 6.82
C LEU A 311 14.79 -1.59 6.87
N LEU A 312 16.11 -1.82 6.78
CA LEU A 312 16.69 -3.16 6.91
C LEU A 312 16.51 -3.73 8.31
N TYR A 313 16.72 -2.92 9.35
CA TYR A 313 16.49 -3.32 10.75
C TYR A 313 15.02 -3.70 11.01
N LEU A 314 14.07 -2.99 10.39
CA LEU A 314 12.65 -3.36 10.48
C LEU A 314 12.32 -4.64 9.71
N ALA A 315 13.15 -5.03 8.75
CA ALA A 315 12.90 -6.14 7.85
C ALA A 315 13.57 -7.46 8.25
N PHE A 316 14.72 -7.41 8.90
CA PHE A 316 15.61 -8.55 9.20
C PHE A 316 15.93 -8.64 10.69
#